data_AF-A0A3C0QRT6-F1
#
_entry.id   AF-A0A3C0QRT6-F1
#
_cell.length_a   1.000
_cell.length_b   1.000
_cell.length_c   1.000
_cell.angle_alpha   90.00
_cell.angle_beta   90.00
_cell.angle_gamma   90.00
#
_symmetry.space_group_name_H-M   'P 1'
#
loop_
_entity.id
_entity.type
_entity.pdbx_description
1 polymer ?
#
loop_
_entity_poly.entity_id
_entity_poly.type
_entity_poly.pdbx_seq_one_letter_code
_entity_poly.pdbx_strand_id
1 'polypeptide(L)' 'MQKKLTAAAYARYSTDHQTSSSIEYQMRKIEEYCEQNGIEIVSRYQDIK' A
#
# COMPACT_ATOMS: atom_id res chain seq x y z
N MET A 1 -8.08 14.27 22.46
CA MET A 1 -7.22 13.33 21.69
C MET A 1 -7.32 13.71 20.23
N GLN A 2 -6.21 14.03 19.58
CA GLN A 2 -6.20 14.37 18.15
C GLN A 2 -6.38 13.10 17.34
N LYS A 3 -7.31 13.10 16.37
CA LYS A 3 -7.64 11.91 15.58
C LYS A 3 -6.51 11.65 14.60
N LYS A 4 -5.72 10.59 14.82
CA LYS A 4 -4.73 10.12 13.85
C LYS A 4 -5.44 9.66 12.58
N LEU A 5 -4.97 10.11 11.42
CA LEU A 5 -5.44 9.55 10.15
C LEU A 5 -4.91 8.12 10.03
N THR A 6 -5.82 7.21 9.71
CA THR A 6 -5.51 5.80 9.47
C THR A 6 -5.90 5.45 8.03
N ALA A 7 -5.15 4.53 7.42
CA ALA A 7 -5.41 4.05 6.07
C ALA A 7 -5.20 2.55 5.96
N ALA A 8 -5.81 1.94 4.94
CA ALA A 8 -5.48 0.61 4.48
C ALA A 8 -4.72 0.71 3.16
N ALA A 9 -3.65 -0.06 3.01
CA ALA A 9 -2.88 -0.16 1.77
C ALA A 9 -3.39 -1.32 0.93
N TYR A 10 -3.56 -1.10 -0.38
CA TYR A 10 -3.96 -2.13 -1.33
C TYR A 10 -3.13 -2.03 -2.61
N ALA A 11 -2.57 -3.17 -3.04
CA ALA A 11 -1.81 -3.28 -4.29
C ALA A 11 -2.39 -4.40 -5.16
N ARG A 12 -2.40 -4.21 -6.47
CA ARG A 12 -2.96 -5.18 -7.42
C ARG A 12 -2.11 -5.36 -8.67
N TYR A 13 -2.25 -6.51 -9.31
CA TYR A 13 -1.64 -6.72 -10.61
C TYR A 13 -2.39 -5.92 -11.68
N SER A 14 -1.66 -5.19 -12.52
CA SER A 14 -2.25 -4.39 -13.60
C SER A 14 -2.44 -5.17 -14.89
N THR A 15 -1.68 -6.25 -15.12
CA THR A 15 -1.75 -7.12 -16.31
C THR A 15 -1.22 -8.53 -15.98
N ASP A 16 -1.57 -9.52 -16.81
CA ASP A 16 -1.19 -10.93 -16.60
C ASP A 16 0.32 -11.20 -16.62
N HIS A 17 1.11 -10.28 -17.19
CA HIS A 17 2.57 -10.39 -17.36
C HIS A 17 3.38 -9.77 -16.22
N GLN A 18 2.76 -9.46 -15.08
CA GLN A 18 3.47 -8.84 -13.98
C GLN A 18 4.16 -9.85 -13.06
N THR A 19 5.41 -9.54 -12.73
CA THR A 19 6.21 -10.18 -11.68
C THR A 19 5.85 -9.60 -10.31
N SER A 20 6.08 -10.37 -9.24
CA SER A 20 5.85 -9.98 -7.83
C SER A 20 6.44 -8.63 -7.44
N SER A 21 7.46 -8.17 -8.17
CA SER A 21 8.10 -6.86 -8.02
C SER A 21 7.17 -5.67 -8.25
N SER A 22 6.08 -5.80 -9.02
CA SER A 22 5.14 -4.70 -9.25
C SER A 22 4.24 -4.43 -8.04
N ILE A 23 3.86 -5.47 -7.30
CA ILE A 23 3.08 -5.37 -6.06
C ILE A 23 3.93 -4.76 -4.95
N GLU A 24 5.17 -5.24 -4.81
CA GLU A 24 6.12 -4.71 -3.81
C GLU A 24 6.40 -3.22 -4.04
N TYR A 25 6.62 -2.81 -5.29
CA TYR A 25 6.80 -1.40 -5.63
C TYR A 25 5.57 -0.54 -5.30
N GLN A 26 4.37 -1.01 -5.62
CA GLN A 26 3.13 -0.32 -5.26
C GLN A 26 2.98 -0.17 -3.75
N MET A 27 3.23 -1.25 -2.99
CA MET A 27 3.13 -1.23 -1.54
C MET A 27 4.14 -0.22 -0.94
N ARG A 28 5.38 -0.24 -1.41
CA ARG A 28 6.41 0.71 -0.96
C ARG A 28 6.01 2.16 -1.23
N LYS A 29 5.40 2.45 -2.39
CA LYS A 29 4.93 3.81 -2.71
C LYS A 29 3.78 4.27 -1.82
N ILE A 30 2.88 3.36 -1.44
CA ILE A 30 1.80 3.67 -0.49
C ILE A 30 2.41 3.97 0.89
N GLU A 31 3.39 3.19 1.33
CA GLU A 31 4.08 3.39 2.61
C GLU A 31 4.85 4.73 2.64
N GLU A 32 5.64 5.03 1.61
CA GLU A 32 6.36 6.31 1.46
C GLU A 32 5.39 7.50 1.57
N TYR A 33 4.23 7.42 0.92
CA TYR A 33 3.21 8.47 0.99
C TYR A 33 2.60 8.59 2.40
N CYS A 34 2.24 7.48 3.04
CA CYS A 34 1.62 7.50 4.34
C CYS A 34 2.58 8.04 5.42
N GLU A 35 3.85 7.63 5.37
CA GLU A 35 4.89 8.13 6.27
C GLU A 35 5.08 9.65 6.15
N GLN A 36 5.19 10.16 4.91
CA GLN A 36 5.35 11.60 4.65
C GLN A 36 4.15 12.44 5.10
N ASN A 37 2.95 11.84 5.20
CA ASN A 37 1.72 12.54 5.57
C ASN A 37 1.25 12.24 7.00
N GLY A 38 2.03 11.50 7.79
CA GLY A 38 1.66 11.12 9.15
C GLY A 38 0.40 10.23 9.21
N ILE A 39 0.17 9.42 8.19
CA ILE A 39 -0.95 8.49 8.07
C ILE A 39 -0.49 7.12 8.57
N GLU A 40 -1.25 6.53 9.49
CA GLU A 40 -0.95 5.21 10.03
C GLU A 40 -1.62 4.11 9.18
N ILE A 41 -0.81 3.23 8.58
CA ILE A 41 -1.34 2.08 7.84
C ILE A 41 -1.72 0.97 8.82
N VAL A 42 -3.01 0.66 8.92
CA VAL A 42 -3.56 -0.35 9.86
C VAL A 42 -3.78 -1.72 9.23
N SER A 43 -3.76 -1.80 7.89
CA SER A 43 -3.98 -3.06 7.16
C SER A 43 -3.32 -3.00 5.78
N ARG A 44 -2.86 -4.15 5.29
CA ARG A 44 -2.26 -4.31 3.97
C ARG A 44 -2.97 -5.45 3.25
N TYR A 45 -3.40 -5.19 2.03
CA TYR A 45 -4.08 -6.14 1.16
C TYR A 45 -3.36 -6.18 -0.19
N GLN A 46 -3.31 -7.35 -0.80
CA GLN A 46 -2.78 -7.52 -2.15
C GLN A 46 -3.59 -8.56 -2.89
N ASP A 47 -3.67 -8.44 -4.20
CA ASP A 47 -4.15 -9.53 -5.04
C ASP A 47 -3.18 -10.71 -4.91
N ILE A 48 -3.72 -11.88 -4.54
CA ILE A 48 -2.99 -13.14 -4.52
C ILE A 48 -3.33 -13.82 -5.84
N LYS A 49 -2.33 -14.08 -6.68
CA LYS A 49 -2.52 -14.83 -7.93
C LYS A 49 -2.64 -16.32 -7.62
#